data_AF-A0A3D3GMG3-F1
#
_entry.id   AF-A0A3D3GMG3-F1
#
_cell.length_a   1.000
_cell.length_b   1.000
_cell.length_c   1.000
_cell.angle_alpha   90.00
_cell.angle_beta   90.00
_cell.angle_gamma   90.00
#
_symmetry.space_group_name_H-M   'P 1'
#
loop_
_entity.id
_entity.type
_entity.pdbx_description
1 polymer ?
#
loop_
_entity_poly.entity_id
_entity_poly.type
_entity_poly.pdbx_seq_one_letter_code
_entity_poly.pdbx_strand_id
1 'polypeptide(L)'
;GQPLPYQVGLKAVRKQGFLTSYENGLVIDSAGPKAFLSIDGPPGKNVVPMNLIYQKPDGSWVEDRPEESGEALLEVVVTQQNHAENAVVAHRDLMPSLLFRLYYFDGKGLDYFRHVISEYEPHTKTKVRIYEIDWQQYWESL
;
A
#
# COMPACT_ATOMS: atom_id res chain seq x y z
N GLY A 1 -11.36 0.94 -19.11
CA GLY A 1 -9.95 0.60 -19.38
C GLY A 1 -9.68 -0.78 -18.81
N GLN A 2 -8.67 -1.51 -19.31
CA GLN A 2 -8.22 -2.72 -18.62
C GLN A 2 -7.78 -2.36 -17.20
N PRO A 3 -8.12 -3.16 -16.17
CA PRO A 3 -7.66 -2.91 -14.81
C PRO A 3 -6.13 -3.02 -14.80
N LEU A 4 -5.47 -2.03 -14.20
CA LEU A 4 -4.04 -2.14 -13.95
C LEU A 4 -3.79 -3.32 -13.00
N PRO A 5 -2.83 -4.21 -13.32
CA PRO A 5 -2.55 -5.35 -12.49
C PRO A 5 -2.04 -4.89 -11.12
N TYR A 6 -2.37 -5.69 -10.11
CA TYR A 6 -1.78 -5.58 -8.77
C TYR A 6 -0.26 -5.68 -8.85
N GLN A 7 0.44 -4.72 -8.25
CA GLN A 7 1.91 -4.62 -8.28
C GLN A 7 2.44 -4.40 -6.87
N VAL A 8 3.41 -5.22 -6.46
CA VAL A 8 3.94 -5.27 -5.10
C VAL A 8 5.44 -5.18 -5.07
N GLY A 9 5.97 -4.73 -3.92
CA GLY A 9 7.41 -4.71 -3.70
C GLY A 9 8.14 -3.75 -4.65
N LEU A 10 7.44 -2.70 -5.09
CA LEU A 10 8.00 -1.68 -5.95
C LEU A 10 9.06 -0.93 -5.16
N LYS A 11 10.31 -1.04 -5.59
CA LYS A 11 11.42 -0.37 -4.92
C LYS A 11 11.56 1.04 -5.42
N ALA A 12 11.96 1.94 -4.53
CA ALA A 12 12.42 3.26 -4.93
C ALA A 12 13.69 3.14 -5.78
N VAL A 13 13.65 3.64 -7.02
CA VAL A 13 14.80 3.66 -7.95
C VAL A 13 15.50 5.01 -7.97
N ARG A 14 14.80 6.09 -7.60
CA ARG A 14 15.34 7.45 -7.61
C ARG A 14 14.65 8.31 -6.56
N LYS A 15 15.44 9.11 -5.82
CA LYS A 15 14.95 10.19 -4.96
C LYS A 15 15.53 11.52 -5.43
N GLN A 16 14.68 12.51 -5.66
CA GLN A 16 15.07 13.85 -6.10
C GLN A 16 14.23 14.90 -5.35
N GLY A 17 14.82 15.51 -4.32
CA GLY A 17 14.08 16.40 -3.42
C GLY A 17 12.95 15.63 -2.73
N PHE A 18 11.71 16.08 -2.91
CA PHE A 18 10.52 15.45 -2.34
C PHE A 18 9.94 14.34 -3.22
N LEU A 19 10.46 14.11 -4.42
CA LEU A 19 9.97 13.11 -5.34
C LEU A 19 10.71 11.79 -5.17
N THR A 20 9.96 10.71 -4.96
CA THR A 20 10.44 9.33 -5.03
C THR A 20 9.85 8.66 -6.28
N SER A 21 10.70 8.13 -7.15
CA SER A 21 10.30 7.31 -8.30
C SER A 21 10.54 5.82 -8.00
N TYR A 22 9.64 4.98 -8.49
CA TYR A 22 9.64 3.52 -8.29
C TYR A 22 9.80 2.75 -9.61
N GLU A 23 10.13 1.47 -9.52
CA GLU A 23 10.44 0.58 -10.66
C GLU A 23 9.34 0.53 -11.73
N ASN A 24 8.07 0.72 -11.37
CA ASN A 24 6.93 0.68 -12.30
C ASN A 24 6.50 2.06 -12.83
N GLY A 25 7.31 3.10 -12.62
CA GLY A 25 6.96 4.47 -13.03
C GLY A 25 6.02 5.19 -12.06
N LEU A 26 5.73 4.62 -10.89
CA LEU A 26 5.06 5.35 -9.81
C LEU A 26 6.00 6.45 -9.33
N VAL A 27 5.43 7.65 -9.13
CA VAL A 27 6.10 8.79 -8.53
C VAL A 27 5.26 9.29 -7.38
N ILE A 28 5.89 9.48 -6.23
CA ILE A 28 5.26 10.02 -5.02
C ILE A 28 6.00 11.31 -4.65
N ASP A 29 5.25 12.39 -4.51
CA ASP A 29 5.69 13.62 -3.86
C ASP A 29 5.44 13.51 -2.35
N SER A 30 6.47 13.80 -1.56
CA SER A 30 6.40 13.80 -0.10
C SER A 30 6.21 15.20 0.50
N ALA A 31 6.29 16.26 -0.31
CA ALA A 31 5.99 17.64 0.11
C ALA A 31 4.49 17.98 0.06
N GLY A 32 3.70 17.16 -0.63
CA GLY A 32 2.24 17.27 -0.69
C GLY A 32 1.62 15.92 -1.01
N PRO A 33 0.30 15.75 -0.87
CA PRO A 33 -0.41 14.48 -1.05
C PRO A 33 -0.55 14.11 -2.54
N LYS A 34 0.54 14.15 -3.31
CA LYS A 34 0.52 13.88 -4.75
C LYS A 34 1.27 12.58 -5.03
N ALA A 35 0.52 11.57 -5.46
CA ALA A 35 1.08 10.40 -6.12
C ALA A 35 0.55 10.38 -7.56
N PHE A 36 1.37 9.91 -8.50
CA PHE A 36 0.92 9.63 -9.85
C PHE A 36 1.73 8.48 -10.45
N LEU A 37 1.05 7.66 -11.23
CA LEU A 37 1.65 6.58 -11.99
C LEU A 37 1.82 7.04 -13.43
N SER A 38 3.06 7.10 -13.91
CA SER A 38 3.34 7.22 -15.33
C SER A 38 3.16 5.86 -15.96
N ILE A 39 1.99 5.58 -16.52
CA ILE A 39 1.73 4.33 -17.24
C ILE A 39 2.30 4.47 -18.64
N ASP A 40 2.95 3.43 -19.16
CA ASP A 40 3.34 3.36 -20.57
C ASP A 40 2.13 3.65 -21.46
N GLY A 41 2.17 4.79 -22.15
CA GLY A 41 1.07 5.37 -22.91
C GLY A 41 1.55 6.63 -23.64
N PRO A 42 0.66 7.34 -24.37
CA PRO A 42 1.02 8.60 -24.99
C PRO A 42 1.64 9.55 -23.96
N PRO A 43 2.75 10.24 -24.29
CA PRO A 43 3.39 11.21 -23.39
C PRO A 43 2.35 12.14 -22.76
N GLY A 44 2.36 12.24 -21.43
CA GLY A 44 1.46 13.13 -20.68
C GLY A 44 0.20 12.49 -20.10
N LYS A 45 -0.03 11.18 -20.24
CA LYS A 45 -1.10 10.48 -19.51
C LYS A 45 -0.61 9.93 -18.17
N ASN A 46 -0.62 10.77 -17.14
CA ASN A 46 -0.46 10.33 -15.77
C ASN A 46 -1.78 9.80 -15.22
N VAL A 47 -1.74 8.71 -14.47
CA VAL A 47 -2.88 8.26 -13.67
C VAL A 47 -2.63 8.62 -12.22
N VAL A 48 -3.49 9.45 -11.68
CA VAL A 48 -3.51 9.80 -10.26
C VAL A 48 -4.31 8.72 -9.54
N PRO A 49 -3.75 8.05 -8.51
CA PRO A 49 -4.50 7.10 -7.72
C PRO A 49 -5.62 7.81 -6.95
N MET A 50 -6.64 7.05 -6.60
CA MET A 50 -7.74 7.52 -5.79
C MET A 50 -7.24 7.90 -4.39
N ASN A 51 -6.48 7.03 -3.72
CA ASN A 51 -5.80 7.38 -2.49
C ASN A 51 -4.31 7.02 -2.48
N LEU A 52 -3.56 7.81 -1.71
CA LEU A 52 -2.23 7.53 -1.23
C LEU A 52 -2.32 7.19 0.26
N ILE A 53 -1.99 5.96 0.62
CA ILE A 53 -2.05 5.44 1.98
C ILE A 53 -0.64 5.21 2.49
N TYR A 54 -0.28 5.77 3.64
CA TYR A 54 1.07 5.66 4.19
C TYR A 54 1.06 5.74 5.70
N GLN A 55 2.15 5.25 6.31
CA GLN A 55 2.35 5.31 7.75
C GLN A 55 3.23 6.50 8.13
N LYS A 56 2.78 7.28 9.13
CA LYS A 56 3.56 8.35 9.75
C LYS A 56 4.61 7.78 10.73
N PRO A 57 5.62 8.59 11.13
CA PRO A 57 6.64 8.16 12.09
C PRO A 57 6.08 7.72 13.46
N ASP A 58 4.90 8.20 13.84
CA ASP A 58 4.18 7.81 15.06
C ASP A 58 3.42 6.47 14.94
N GLY A 59 3.52 5.81 13.78
CA GLY A 59 2.83 4.54 13.49
C GLY A 59 1.38 4.70 13.02
N SER A 60 0.84 5.92 13.00
CA SER A 60 -0.51 6.17 12.49
C SER A 60 -0.58 6.05 10.97
N TRP A 61 -1.71 5.55 10.47
CA TRP A 61 -1.97 5.46 9.03
C TRP A 61 -2.71 6.72 8.56
N VAL A 62 -2.29 7.25 7.41
CA VAL A 62 -2.92 8.37 6.71
C VAL A 62 -3.46 7.83 5.39
N GLU A 63 -4.65 8.29 5.02
CA GLU A 63 -5.23 8.12 3.70
C GLU A 63 -5.45 9.52 3.11
N ASP A 64 -4.61 9.86 2.14
CA ASP A 64 -4.68 11.13 1.43
C ASP A 64 -5.33 10.91 0.07
N ARG A 65 -6.37 11.70 -0.22
CA ARG A 65 -7.06 11.71 -1.50
C ARG A 65 -6.58 12.88 -2.34
N PRO A 66 -5.79 12.67 -3.41
CA PRO A 66 -5.33 13.77 -4.26
C PRO A 66 -6.52 14.53 -4.87
N GLU A 67 -6.45 15.86 -4.96
CA GLU A 67 -7.51 16.69 -5.57
C GLU A 67 -7.76 16.32 -7.04
N GLU A 68 -6.70 15.91 -7.73
CA GLU A 68 -6.72 15.48 -9.14
C GLU A 68 -7.10 13.98 -9.29
N SER A 69 -7.53 13.31 -8.22
CA SER A 69 -7.98 11.91 -8.28
C SER A 69 -9.16 11.79 -9.24
N GLY A 70 -8.90 11.21 -10.41
CA GLY A 70 -9.92 10.90 -11.40
C GLY A 70 -10.74 9.66 -11.01
N GLU A 71 -11.44 9.08 -11.98
CA GLU A 71 -12.23 7.85 -11.80
C GLU A 71 -11.38 6.57 -11.67
N ALA A 72 -10.06 6.70 -11.55
CA ALA A 72 -9.16 5.57 -11.44
C ALA A 72 -9.34 4.88 -10.08
N LEU A 73 -9.85 3.65 -10.08
CA LEU A 73 -10.01 2.81 -8.88
C LEU A 73 -8.67 2.19 -8.43
N LEU A 74 -7.64 3.02 -8.33
CA LEU A 74 -6.27 2.64 -8.00
C LEU A 74 -5.89 3.22 -6.66
N GLU A 75 -5.25 2.39 -5.84
CA GLU A 75 -4.79 2.73 -4.51
C GLU A 75 -3.29 2.53 -4.45
N VAL A 76 -2.58 3.46 -3.80
CA VAL A 76 -1.15 3.34 -3.55
C VAL A 76 -0.93 3.20 -2.06
N VAL A 77 -0.25 2.13 -1.63
CA VAL A 77 0.15 1.95 -0.24
C VAL A 77 1.67 2.02 -0.13
N VAL A 78 2.17 2.97 0.66
CA VAL A 78 3.59 3.09 0.99
C VAL A 78 3.84 2.31 2.28
N THR A 79 4.82 1.42 2.22
CA THR A 79 5.21 0.54 3.32
C THR A 79 6.69 0.66 3.60
N GLN A 80 7.09 0.45 4.85
CA GLN A 80 8.49 0.33 5.24
C GLN A 80 8.80 -1.15 5.48
N GLN A 81 9.71 -1.73 4.72
CA GLN A 81 10.24 -3.07 4.98
C GLN A 81 11.76 -3.02 5.01
N ASN A 82 12.38 -3.47 6.10
CA ASN A 82 13.83 -3.53 6.28
C ASN A 82 14.54 -2.18 6.04
N HIS A 83 13.99 -1.10 6.61
CA HIS A 83 14.49 0.27 6.42
C HIS A 83 14.45 0.79 4.97
N ALA A 84 13.77 0.06 4.08
CA ALA A 84 13.51 0.47 2.71
C ALA A 84 12.02 0.81 2.54
N GLU A 85 11.79 1.92 1.86
CA GLU A 85 10.47 2.34 1.41
C GLU A 85 10.08 1.52 0.16
N ASN A 86 8.93 0.87 0.24
CA ASN A 86 8.32 0.12 -0.87
C ASN A 86 6.92 0.65 -1.11
N ALA A 87 6.47 0.55 -2.36
CA ALA A 87 5.09 0.84 -2.72
C ALA A 87 4.34 -0.41 -3.21
N VAL A 88 3.03 -0.38 -3.00
CA VAL A 88 2.07 -1.33 -3.55
C VAL A 88 1.05 -0.52 -4.34
N VAL A 89 0.79 -0.93 -5.58
CA VAL A 89 -0.30 -0.40 -6.40
C VAL A 89 -1.35 -1.48 -6.52
N ALA A 90 -2.57 -1.19 -6.11
CA ALA A 90 -3.66 -2.15 -6.09
C ALA A 90 -4.96 -1.53 -6.62
N HIS A 91 -5.85 -2.37 -7.14
CA HIS A 91 -7.23 -1.95 -7.37
C HIS A 91 -7.94 -1.75 -6.03
N ARG A 92 -8.85 -0.77 -5.96
CA ARG A 92 -9.65 -0.46 -4.74
C ARG A 92 -10.29 -1.70 -4.12
N ASP A 93 -10.80 -2.60 -4.95
CA ASP A 93 -11.50 -3.80 -4.50
C ASP A 93 -10.60 -4.82 -3.80
N LEU A 94 -9.27 -4.71 -3.93
CA LEU A 94 -8.33 -5.56 -3.21
C LEU A 94 -8.08 -5.08 -1.77
N MET A 95 -8.26 -3.78 -1.50
CA MET A 95 -8.03 -3.18 -0.18
C MET A 95 -8.83 -3.82 0.96
N PRO A 96 -10.13 -4.13 0.81
CA PRO A 96 -10.89 -4.79 1.87
C PRO A 96 -10.58 -6.28 2.02
N SER A 97 -9.81 -6.90 1.11
CA SER A 97 -9.51 -8.32 1.20
C SER A 97 -8.78 -8.67 2.49
N LEU A 98 -9.10 -9.84 3.05
CA LEU A 98 -8.51 -10.32 4.29
C LEU A 98 -6.97 -10.35 4.22
N LEU A 99 -6.44 -10.87 3.11
CA LEU A 99 -5.00 -10.92 2.87
C LEU A 99 -4.37 -9.53 2.92
N PHE A 100 -4.98 -8.54 2.25
CA PHE A 100 -4.42 -7.19 2.19
C PHE A 100 -4.42 -6.53 3.57
N ARG A 101 -5.53 -6.64 4.30
CA ARG A 101 -5.65 -6.09 5.65
C ARG A 101 -4.66 -6.71 6.64
N LEU A 102 -4.54 -8.03 6.64
CA LEU A 102 -3.58 -8.72 7.51
C LEU A 102 -2.14 -8.39 7.11
N TYR A 103 -1.81 -8.45 5.82
CA TYR A 103 -0.42 -8.36 5.38
C TYR A 103 0.14 -6.93 5.40
N TYR A 104 -0.62 -5.93 4.94
CA TYR A 104 -0.15 -4.56 4.80
C TYR A 104 -0.56 -3.64 5.94
N PHE A 105 -1.73 -3.87 6.56
CA PHE A 105 -2.25 -3.04 7.63
C PHE A 105 -2.21 -3.69 9.01
N ASP A 106 -1.49 -4.82 9.14
CA ASP A 106 -1.32 -5.55 10.39
C ASP A 106 -2.65 -5.94 11.07
N GLY A 107 -3.66 -6.25 10.26
CA GLY A 107 -5.00 -6.61 10.74
C GLY A 107 -5.84 -5.43 11.20
N LYS A 108 -5.43 -4.18 10.95
CA LYS A 108 -6.23 -2.99 11.29
C LYS A 108 -7.65 -3.07 10.69
N GLY A 109 -8.64 -2.83 11.55
CA GLY A 109 -10.06 -2.96 11.19
C GLY A 109 -10.55 -4.40 11.10
N LEU A 110 -9.82 -5.36 11.67
CA LEU A 110 -10.23 -6.75 11.87
C LEU A 110 -10.13 -7.08 13.37
N ASP A 111 -11.20 -6.81 14.11
CA ASP A 111 -11.15 -6.75 15.58
C ASP A 111 -10.87 -8.11 16.25
N TYR A 112 -11.12 -9.21 15.54
CA TYR A 112 -10.97 -10.59 16.03
C TYR A 112 -9.70 -11.30 15.54
N PHE A 113 -8.79 -10.60 14.86
CA PHE A 113 -7.48 -11.14 14.50
C PHE A 113 -6.40 -10.58 15.41
N ARG A 114 -5.79 -11.44 16.22
CA ARG A 114 -4.66 -11.07 17.07
C ARG A 114 -3.36 -11.41 16.37
N HIS A 115 -2.50 -10.41 16.19
CA HIS A 115 -1.14 -10.65 15.69
C HIS A 115 -0.33 -11.50 16.68
N VAL A 116 0.30 -12.57 16.19
CA VAL A 116 1.10 -13.51 17.00
C VAL A 116 2.58 -13.32 16.72
N ILE A 117 2.99 -13.48 15.46
CA ILE A 117 4.40 -13.44 15.02
C ILE A 117 4.51 -12.69 13.70
N SER A 118 5.57 -11.88 13.57
CA SER A 118 5.96 -11.22 12.30
C SER A 118 7.46 -11.31 12.10
N GLU A 119 7.87 -12.25 11.26
CA GLU A 119 9.28 -12.57 11.00
C GLU A 119 9.65 -12.21 9.56
N TYR A 120 10.91 -11.82 9.37
CA TYR A 120 11.48 -11.56 8.06
C TYR A 120 12.69 -12.46 7.86
N GLU A 121 12.68 -13.25 6.77
CA GLU A 121 13.80 -14.09 6.36
C GLU A 121 14.63 -13.37 5.28
N PRO A 122 15.84 -12.89 5.60
CA PRO A 122 16.65 -12.10 4.66
C PRO A 122 17.06 -12.85 3.40
N HIS A 123 17.30 -14.16 3.48
CA HIS A 123 17.77 -14.94 2.34
C HIS A 123 16.71 -15.10 1.25
N THR A 124 15.47 -15.37 1.66
CA THR A 124 14.33 -15.53 0.75
C THR A 124 13.58 -14.22 0.53
N LYS A 125 13.94 -13.15 1.25
CA LYS A 125 13.24 -11.86 1.29
C LYS A 125 11.75 -12.02 1.60
N THR A 126 11.41 -13.01 2.41
CA THR A 126 10.03 -13.35 2.74
C THR A 126 9.65 -12.75 4.08
N LYS A 127 8.52 -12.06 4.11
CA LYS A 127 7.86 -11.62 5.35
C LYS A 127 6.75 -12.61 5.69
N VAL A 128 6.85 -13.25 6.84
CA VAL A 128 5.83 -14.15 7.38
C VAL A 128 5.11 -13.43 8.50
N ARG A 129 3.77 -13.49 8.48
CA ARG A 129 2.91 -12.96 9.54
C ARG A 129 1.93 -14.05 9.95
N ILE A 130 1.82 -14.29 11.26
CA ILE A 130 0.92 -15.28 11.85
C ILE A 130 -0.07 -14.53 12.72
N TYR A 131 -1.35 -14.83 12.52
CA TYR A 131 -2.45 -14.28 13.29
C TYR A 131 -3.24 -15.44 13.94
N GLU A 132 -3.70 -15.21 15.15
CA GLU A 132 -4.66 -16.03 15.85
C GLU A 132 -6.04 -15.41 15.69
N ILE A 133 -7.06 -16.25 15.49
CA ILE A 133 -8.45 -15.81 15.40
C ILE A 133 -9.06 -15.95 16.79
N ASP A 134 -9.58 -14.86 17.34
CA ASP A 134 -10.45 -14.90 18.50
C ASP A 134 -11.87 -15.28 18.04
N TRP A 135 -12.15 -16.59 18.08
CA TRP A 135 -13.44 -17.11 17.68
C TRP A 135 -14.57 -16.65 18.59
N GLN A 136 -14.30 -16.39 19.87
CA GLN A 136 -15.33 -15.93 20.78
C GLN A 136 -15.76 -14.50 20.39
N GLN A 137 -14.78 -13.61 20.24
CA GLN A 137 -15.04 -12.23 19.81
C GLN A 137 -15.68 -12.17 18.42
N TYR A 138 -15.28 -13.05 17.50
CA TYR A 138 -15.91 -13.16 16.19
C TYR A 138 -17.42 -13.46 16.30
N TRP A 139 -17.81 -14.46 17.11
CA TRP A 139 -19.23 -14.80 17.31
C TRP A 139 -20.03 -13.70 18.00
N GLU A 140 -19.41 -12.91 18.88
CA GLU A 140 -20.06 -11.77 19.55
C GLU A 140 -20.23 -10.55 18.63
N SER A 141 -19.51 -10.49 17.51
CA SER A 141 -19.54 -9.37 16.54
C SER A 141 -20.53 -9.55 15.37
N LEU A 142 -21.16 -10.72 15.26
CA LEU A 142 -22.20 -11.06 14.28
C LEU A 142 -23.60 -10.68 14.78
#